data_AF-A0A8T6N6M7-F1
#
_entry.id   AF-A0A8T6N6M7-F1
#
_cell.length_a   1.000
_cell.length_b   1.000
_cell.length_c   1.000
_cell.angle_alpha   90.00
_cell.angle_beta   90.00
_cell.angle_gamma   90.00
#
_symmetry.space_group_name_H-M   'P 1'
#
loop_
_entity.id
_entity.type
_entity.pdbx_description
1 polymer ?
#
loop_
_entity_poly.entity_id
_entity_poly.type
_entity_poly.pdbx_seq_one_letter_code
_entity_poly.pdbx_strand_id
1 'polypeptide(L)'
;MGHMLEQYGDMASFASLRQPAWHGLGTVIDEAVSTQEMLDLAHLSDWNVRLEAVDLPGRSHKDFFATVRTNPFDGQADVLGIVGERYNVLQNEELFTFGDALLDGGRWETAGSIKNGTVVFGSLALDRQTDLDPKGRGDKVNNYLLVHTSHDGSLAIQASVTPVRVVCQNTLNAAVGYKGRGAKQSFRIRHTQTLQGKVQSAREALGLANKYLDEFDKMAAEMIAKEINDKAFFDIITTVYPKPEKDAKGSVTKWENKIDTLNTIYNGETCVNIKGTAWGAYNALTERLDWYRNPRGGNAESVLAAASGFDATTTSAKNNMLRTVREIAFA
;
A
#
# COMPACT_ATOMS: atom_id res chain seq x y z
N MET A 1 3.42 7.62 -17.41
CA MET A 1 3.38 6.95 -16.09
C MET A 1 4.64 7.33 -15.34
N GLY A 2 4.56 8.12 -14.27
CA GLY A 2 5.75 8.50 -13.49
C GLY A 2 5.91 7.59 -12.29
N HIS A 3 6.99 6.80 -12.23
CA HIS A 3 7.34 5.98 -11.06
C HIS A 3 7.83 6.84 -9.88
N MET A 4 8.28 8.07 -10.17
CA MET A 4 8.79 9.08 -9.21
C MET A 4 9.92 8.63 -8.30
N LEU A 5 10.50 7.45 -8.57
CA LEU A 5 11.78 7.04 -8.00
C LEU A 5 12.84 8.08 -8.33
N GLU A 6 13.66 8.37 -7.34
CA GLU A 6 14.82 9.22 -7.53
C GLU A 6 15.84 8.51 -8.44
N GLN A 7 16.33 9.24 -9.43
CA GLN A 7 17.30 8.76 -10.43
C GLN A 7 18.42 9.77 -10.60
N TYR A 8 19.62 9.26 -10.87
CA TYR A 8 20.80 10.05 -11.20
C TYR A 8 21.53 9.38 -12.37
N GLY A 9 21.38 9.93 -13.58
CA GLY A 9 21.83 9.26 -14.80
C GLY A 9 21.14 7.90 -14.97
N ASP A 10 21.95 6.84 -15.04
CA ASP A 10 21.47 5.45 -15.15
C ASP A 10 21.23 4.77 -13.79
N MET A 11 21.51 5.45 -12.68
CA MET A 11 21.31 4.94 -11.31
C MET A 11 19.93 5.35 -10.76
N ALA A 12 19.37 4.52 -9.87
CA ALA A 12 18.13 4.82 -9.18
C ALA A 12 18.23 4.48 -7.69
N SER A 13 17.65 5.32 -6.82
CA SER A 13 17.59 5.07 -5.38
C SER A 13 16.48 4.05 -5.07
N PHE A 14 16.76 2.79 -5.39
CA PHE A 14 15.84 1.67 -5.20
C PHE A 14 16.59 0.34 -5.15
N ALA A 15 16.23 -0.53 -4.20
CA ALA A 15 16.69 -1.91 -4.14
C ALA A 15 15.51 -2.88 -3.92
N SER A 16 15.66 -4.11 -4.41
CA SER A 16 14.60 -5.10 -4.46
C SER A 16 15.14 -6.53 -4.37
N LEU A 17 14.51 -7.37 -3.53
CA LEU A 17 14.84 -8.79 -3.41
C LEU A 17 14.13 -9.62 -4.49
N ARG A 18 14.90 -10.43 -5.24
CA ARG A 18 14.57 -11.48 -6.23
C ARG A 18 13.72 -11.10 -7.42
N GLN A 19 12.80 -10.14 -7.27
CA GLN A 19 11.87 -9.73 -8.32
C GLN A 19 12.19 -8.31 -8.77
N PRO A 20 12.60 -8.11 -10.04
CA PRO A 20 12.70 -6.76 -10.58
C PRO A 20 11.34 -6.08 -10.50
N ALA A 21 11.32 -4.82 -10.11
CA ALA A 21 10.12 -4.01 -10.25
C ALA A 21 9.81 -3.79 -11.73
N TRP A 22 8.54 -3.59 -12.09
CA TRP A 22 8.07 -3.49 -13.47
C TRP A 22 8.77 -2.41 -14.32
N HIS A 23 9.38 -1.41 -13.69
CA HIS A 23 10.12 -0.33 -14.36
C HIS A 23 11.59 -0.68 -14.67
N GLY A 24 12.12 -1.78 -14.16
CA GLY A 24 13.49 -2.22 -14.43
C GLY A 24 14.59 -1.29 -13.90
N LEU A 25 14.31 -0.49 -12.87
CA LEU A 25 15.26 0.47 -12.28
C LEU A 25 15.71 -0.02 -10.90
N GLY A 26 16.93 0.36 -10.51
CA GLY A 26 17.50 0.07 -9.20
C GLY A 26 18.22 -1.28 -9.13
N THR A 27 18.61 -1.67 -7.92
CA THR A 27 19.43 -2.85 -7.66
C THR A 27 18.56 -4.05 -7.31
N VAL A 28 18.74 -5.19 -8.00
CA VAL A 28 18.06 -6.44 -7.68
C VAL A 28 19.06 -7.40 -7.04
N ILE A 29 18.72 -7.93 -5.87
CA ILE A 29 19.54 -8.89 -5.11
C ILE A 29 18.85 -10.25 -5.05
N ASP A 30 19.62 -11.33 -5.08
CA ASP A 30 19.06 -12.70 -5.11
C ASP A 30 18.82 -13.28 -3.70
N GLU A 31 19.61 -12.83 -2.72
CA GLU A 31 19.57 -13.29 -1.33
C GLU A 31 19.19 -12.16 -0.37
N ALA A 32 18.63 -12.52 0.78
CA ALA A 32 18.28 -11.54 1.80
C ALA A 32 19.57 -10.95 2.39
N VAL A 33 19.62 -9.62 2.46
CA VAL A 33 20.78 -8.87 2.94
C VAL A 33 20.51 -8.23 4.30
N SER A 34 21.58 -7.75 4.94
CA SER A 34 21.46 -6.95 6.16
C SER A 34 20.76 -5.62 5.91
N THR A 35 20.23 -4.99 6.96
CA THR A 35 19.60 -3.66 6.86
C THR A 35 20.55 -2.59 6.32
N GLN A 36 21.82 -2.60 6.78
CA GLN A 36 22.83 -1.68 6.28
C GLN A 36 23.08 -1.89 4.78
N GLU A 37 23.25 -3.14 4.37
CA GLU A 37 23.48 -3.48 2.96
C GLU A 37 22.28 -3.13 2.09
N MET A 38 21.04 -3.30 2.58
CA MET A 38 19.84 -2.84 1.88
C MET A 38 19.82 -1.32 1.69
N LEU A 39 20.21 -0.55 2.71
CA LEU A 39 20.32 0.91 2.62
C LEU A 39 21.38 1.32 1.59
N ASP A 40 22.55 0.68 1.60
CA ASP A 40 23.63 0.96 0.67
C ASP A 40 23.21 0.68 -0.78
N LEU A 41 22.61 -0.50 -1.03
CA LEU A 41 22.14 -0.91 -2.36
C LEU A 41 21.00 -0.03 -2.91
N ALA A 42 20.22 0.57 -2.01
CA ALA A 42 19.13 1.50 -2.36
C ALA A 42 19.58 2.97 -2.42
N HIS A 43 20.87 3.26 -2.18
CA HIS A 43 21.41 4.62 -2.06
C HIS A 43 20.71 5.47 -0.98
N LEU A 44 20.41 4.85 0.17
CA LEU A 44 19.70 5.48 1.29
C LEU A 44 20.60 5.73 2.51
N SER A 45 21.83 5.21 2.52
CA SER A 45 22.78 5.39 3.61
C SER A 45 23.52 6.71 3.55
N ASP A 46 23.94 7.21 4.72
CA ASP A 46 24.84 8.35 4.89
C ASP A 46 24.34 9.66 4.27
N TRP A 47 23.02 9.84 4.18
CA TRP A 47 22.42 11.08 3.68
C TRP A 47 22.71 12.29 4.57
N ASN A 48 23.11 12.08 5.83
CA ASN A 48 23.44 13.15 6.78
C ASN A 48 22.39 14.28 6.74
N VAL A 49 21.11 13.91 6.87
CA VAL A 49 20.02 14.86 6.79
C VAL A 49 20.11 15.80 7.98
N ARG A 50 20.09 17.11 7.73
CA ARG A 50 20.30 18.14 8.76
C ARG A 50 19.40 19.34 8.52
N LEU A 51 19.23 20.14 9.57
CA LEU A 51 18.47 21.38 9.54
C LEU A 51 19.41 22.55 9.39
N GLU A 52 19.20 23.37 8.37
CA GLU A 52 19.90 24.63 8.16
C GLU A 52 18.91 25.79 8.30
N ALA A 53 19.29 26.84 9.02
CA ALA A 53 18.40 27.98 9.26
C ALA A 53 18.07 28.69 7.94
N VAL A 54 16.80 29.09 7.77
CA VAL A 54 16.36 29.85 6.59
C VAL A 54 16.29 31.34 6.93
N ASP A 55 17.02 32.14 6.15
CA ASP A 55 16.92 33.60 6.24
C ASP A 55 15.60 34.07 5.62
N LEU A 56 14.73 34.64 6.46
CA LEU A 56 13.46 35.20 6.05
C LEU A 56 13.58 36.70 5.77
N PRO A 57 12.92 37.23 4.72
CA PRO A 57 13.02 38.64 4.33
C PRO A 57 12.32 39.61 5.31
N GLY A 58 11.74 39.12 6.41
CA GLY A 58 10.98 39.92 7.36
C GLY A 58 10.87 39.26 8.74
N ARG A 59 10.17 39.92 9.65
CA ARG A 59 9.96 39.39 11.01
C ARG A 59 9.02 38.18 10.96
N SER A 60 9.50 37.05 11.48
CA SER A 60 8.69 35.87 11.75
C SER A 60 8.54 35.68 13.25
N HIS A 61 7.39 35.15 13.68
CA HIS A 61 7.17 34.71 15.06
C HIS A 61 7.60 33.25 15.30
N LYS A 62 8.13 32.59 14.26
CA LYS A 62 8.56 31.18 14.28
C LYS A 62 9.81 31.01 13.44
N ASP A 63 10.66 30.08 13.85
CA ASP A 63 11.84 29.70 13.10
C ASP A 63 11.48 28.63 12.04
N PHE A 64 12.13 28.76 10.88
CA PHE A 64 12.02 27.82 9.77
C PHE A 64 13.40 27.31 9.39
N PHE A 65 13.43 26.05 9.00
CA PHE A 65 14.65 25.33 8.68
C PHE A 65 14.50 24.65 7.33
N ALA A 66 15.55 24.71 6.51
CA ALA A 66 15.69 23.89 5.33
C ALA A 66 16.17 22.51 5.78
N THR A 67 15.52 21.46 5.28
CA THR A 67 16.03 20.10 5.41
C THR A 67 17.01 19.86 4.28
N VAL A 68 18.27 19.63 4.64
CA VAL A 68 19.38 19.47 3.70
C VAL A 68 19.96 18.08 3.85
N ARG A 69 20.21 17.39 2.75
CA ARG A 69 20.95 16.11 2.75
C ARG A 69 22.27 16.25 2.00
N THR A 70 23.20 15.35 2.28
CA THR A 70 24.27 14.97 1.38
C THR A 70 23.69 14.02 0.33
N ASN A 71 23.75 14.42 -0.95
CA ASN A 71 23.25 13.63 -2.07
C ASN A 71 24.09 12.35 -2.20
N PRO A 72 23.45 11.16 -2.22
CA PRO A 72 24.17 9.88 -2.23
C PRO A 72 24.88 9.58 -3.55
N PHE A 73 24.62 10.33 -4.62
CA PHE A 73 25.19 10.11 -5.95
C PHE A 73 26.40 10.99 -6.25
N ASP A 74 26.39 12.25 -5.80
CA ASP A 74 27.46 13.23 -6.11
C ASP A 74 28.03 13.96 -4.88
N GLY A 75 27.54 13.64 -3.69
CA GLY A 75 27.99 14.21 -2.41
C GLY A 75 27.63 15.69 -2.21
N GLN A 76 26.89 16.31 -3.13
CA GLN A 76 26.48 17.71 -3.00
C GLN A 76 25.34 17.89 -2.01
N ALA A 77 25.07 19.13 -1.60
CA ALA A 77 23.97 19.43 -0.72
C ALA A 77 22.66 19.60 -1.52
N ASP A 78 21.65 18.78 -1.20
CA ASP A 78 20.29 18.95 -1.72
C ASP A 78 19.38 19.53 -0.65
N VAL A 79 18.56 20.53 -1.03
CA VAL A 79 17.47 21.03 -0.18
C VAL A 79 16.19 20.24 -0.49
N LEU A 80 15.70 19.50 0.50
CA LEU A 80 14.54 18.62 0.38
C LEU A 80 13.21 19.33 0.70
N GLY A 81 13.25 20.34 1.57
CA GLY A 81 12.05 21.10 1.94
C GLY A 81 12.30 22.15 3.01
N ILE A 82 11.23 22.85 3.39
CA ILE A 82 11.24 23.82 4.50
C ILE A 82 10.28 23.32 5.57
N VAL A 83 10.78 23.22 6.80
CA VAL A 83 10.06 22.74 7.98
C VAL A 83 10.06 23.80 9.08
N GLY A 84 9.17 23.65 10.06
CA GLY A 84 9.15 24.54 11.23
C GLY A 84 9.99 24.02 12.40
N GLU A 85 10.22 24.89 13.39
CA GLU A 85 11.03 24.67 14.61
C GLU A 85 10.84 23.34 15.37
N ARG A 86 9.69 22.67 15.24
CA ARG A 86 9.37 21.45 15.99
C ARG A 86 9.72 20.17 15.22
N TYR A 87 10.08 20.29 13.95
CA TYR A 87 10.45 19.15 13.13
C TYR A 87 11.78 18.59 13.62
N ASN A 88 11.80 17.30 13.95
CA ASN A 88 13.05 16.58 14.18
C ASN A 88 13.31 15.69 12.98
N VAL A 89 14.54 15.77 12.49
CA VAL A 89 15.03 14.89 11.44
C VAL A 89 15.06 13.46 11.99
N LEU A 90 14.59 12.52 11.18
CA LEU A 90 14.79 11.10 11.38
C LEU A 90 15.72 10.61 10.29
N GLN A 91 16.87 10.03 10.64
CA GLN A 91 17.75 9.46 9.61
C GLN A 91 17.13 8.19 9.01
N ASN A 92 17.53 7.86 7.79
CA ASN A 92 17.03 6.67 7.09
C ASN A 92 17.39 5.41 7.88
N GLU A 93 18.60 5.35 8.45
CA GLU A 93 19.11 4.28 9.30
C GLU A 93 18.21 4.07 10.53
N GLU A 94 17.73 5.16 11.14
CA GLU A 94 16.83 5.11 12.29
C GLU A 94 15.42 4.61 11.88
N LEU A 95 14.92 4.98 10.70
CA LEU A 95 13.65 4.47 10.16
C LEU A 95 13.70 2.96 9.93
N PHE A 96 14.80 2.46 9.37
CA PHE A 96 14.95 1.04 9.08
C PHE A 96 15.21 0.23 10.36
N THR A 97 16.01 0.76 11.29
CA THR A 97 16.15 0.20 12.64
C THR A 97 14.80 0.14 13.36
N PHE A 98 13.95 1.16 13.19
CA PHE A 98 12.58 1.13 13.68
C PHE A 98 11.77 0.00 13.03
N GLY A 99 11.87 -0.19 11.70
CA GLY A 99 11.23 -1.30 10.99
C GLY A 99 11.66 -2.68 11.50
N ASP A 100 12.96 -2.91 11.65
CA ASP A 100 13.52 -4.15 12.21
C ASP A 100 13.03 -4.38 13.63
N ALA A 101 13.00 -3.34 14.46
CA ALA A 101 12.52 -3.44 15.83
C ALA A 101 11.03 -3.75 15.94
N LEU A 102 10.23 -3.70 14.86
CA LEU A 102 8.82 -4.05 14.88
C LEU A 102 8.56 -5.54 14.59
N LEU A 103 9.53 -6.25 14.02
CA LEU A 103 9.42 -7.67 13.67
C LEU A 103 10.54 -8.46 14.33
N ASP A 104 10.19 -9.55 15.01
CA ASP A 104 11.19 -10.49 15.52
C ASP A 104 11.63 -11.43 14.37
N GLY A 105 12.36 -10.87 13.38
CA GLY A 105 12.94 -11.62 12.24
C GLY A 105 12.28 -11.38 10.87
N GLY A 106 12.23 -10.13 10.40
CA GLY A 106 11.78 -9.79 9.03
C GLY A 106 12.94 -9.71 8.03
N ARG A 107 12.64 -9.86 6.74
CA ARG A 107 13.59 -9.59 5.64
C ARG A 107 13.14 -8.39 4.83
N TRP A 108 14.06 -7.50 4.46
CA TRP A 108 13.76 -6.40 3.56
C TRP A 108 13.50 -6.92 2.14
N GLU A 109 12.36 -6.55 1.57
CA GLU A 109 11.94 -6.92 0.23
C GLU A 109 12.17 -5.81 -0.78
N THR A 110 11.93 -4.57 -0.36
CA THR A 110 12.18 -3.37 -1.18
C THR A 110 12.54 -2.19 -0.30
N ALA A 111 13.35 -1.29 -0.84
CA ALA A 111 13.70 -0.02 -0.23
C ALA A 111 13.90 1.03 -1.32
N GLY A 112 13.61 2.30 -1.05
CA GLY A 112 13.93 3.35 -2.00
C GLY A 112 13.49 4.74 -1.60
N SER A 113 13.87 5.71 -2.43
CA SER A 113 13.44 7.09 -2.34
C SER A 113 12.58 7.51 -3.54
N ILE A 114 11.60 8.36 -3.27
CA ILE A 114 10.72 8.95 -4.27
C ILE A 114 10.58 10.46 -4.06
N LYS A 115 10.06 11.14 -5.08
CA LYS A 115 9.90 12.60 -5.10
C LYS A 115 11.22 13.33 -4.82
N ASN A 116 12.26 12.96 -5.57
CA ASN A 116 13.59 13.59 -5.50
C ASN A 116 14.15 13.62 -4.07
N GLY A 117 14.19 12.48 -3.38
CA GLY A 117 14.76 12.42 -2.04
C GLY A 117 13.82 12.78 -0.90
N THR A 118 12.67 13.41 -1.17
CA THR A 118 11.83 13.94 -0.08
C THR A 118 11.09 12.86 0.71
N VAL A 119 10.84 11.69 0.12
CA VAL A 119 10.16 10.56 0.76
C VAL A 119 11.01 9.31 0.68
N VAL A 120 11.15 8.60 1.80
CA VAL A 120 11.90 7.34 1.90
C VAL A 120 10.97 6.26 2.42
N PHE A 121 11.09 5.04 1.88
CA PHE A 121 10.31 3.88 2.31
C PHE A 121 11.17 2.61 2.35
N GLY A 122 10.72 1.66 3.17
CA GLY A 122 11.22 0.29 3.19
C GLY A 122 10.08 -0.68 3.47
N SER A 123 10.09 -1.84 2.82
CA SER A 123 9.09 -2.88 2.95
C SER A 123 9.75 -4.16 3.44
N LEU A 124 9.34 -4.67 4.61
CA LEU A 124 9.75 -5.97 5.12
C LEU A 124 8.71 -7.02 4.76
N ALA A 125 9.12 -8.19 4.30
CA ALA A 125 8.22 -9.35 4.26
C ALA A 125 7.82 -9.74 5.68
N LEU A 126 6.52 -9.90 5.89
CA LEU A 126 6.03 -10.73 6.98
C LEU A 126 6.15 -12.17 6.49
N ASP A 127 6.89 -13.04 7.17
CA ASP A 127 6.99 -14.48 6.85
C ASP A 127 5.69 -15.25 7.15
N ARG A 128 4.56 -14.62 6.86
CA ARG A 128 3.22 -15.19 6.82
C ARG A 128 2.75 -15.14 5.38
N GLN A 129 2.98 -16.26 4.70
CA GLN A 129 2.34 -16.54 3.44
C GLN A 129 0.92 -17.02 3.76
N THR A 130 -0.11 -16.24 3.43
CA THR A 130 -1.48 -16.75 3.48
C THR A 130 -1.65 -17.64 2.25
N ASP A 131 -1.62 -18.95 2.47
CA ASP A 131 -2.06 -19.92 1.46
C ASP A 131 -3.57 -19.99 1.49
N LEU A 132 -4.20 -19.30 0.53
CA LEU A 132 -5.64 -19.22 0.44
C LEU A 132 -6.26 -20.55 -0.01
N ASP A 133 -5.48 -21.48 -0.58
CA ASP A 133 -5.98 -22.81 -1.01
C ASP A 133 -4.92 -23.93 -0.86
N PRO A 134 -4.88 -24.61 0.30
CA PRO A 134 -3.99 -25.75 0.54
C PRO A 134 -4.26 -26.99 -0.33
N LYS A 135 -5.38 -27.04 -1.09
CA LYS A 135 -5.79 -28.22 -1.88
C LYS A 135 -5.43 -28.13 -3.37
N GLY A 136 -4.75 -27.08 -3.82
CA GLY A 136 -3.93 -27.17 -5.03
C GLY A 136 -4.05 -26.07 -6.08
N ARG A 137 -4.44 -24.82 -5.75
CA ARG A 137 -4.40 -23.72 -6.74
C ARG A 137 -3.57 -22.49 -6.38
N GLY A 138 -2.94 -22.45 -5.20
CA GLY A 138 -1.75 -21.63 -4.93
C GLY A 138 -1.92 -20.12 -5.00
N ASP A 139 -3.09 -19.58 -4.63
CA ASP A 139 -3.25 -18.14 -4.45
C ASP A 139 -2.56 -17.73 -3.13
N LYS A 140 -1.37 -17.12 -3.29
CA LYS A 140 -0.48 -16.74 -2.18
C LYS A 140 -0.54 -15.24 -2.00
N VAL A 141 -1.07 -14.79 -0.87
CA VAL A 141 -0.98 -13.37 -0.49
C VAL A 141 0.23 -13.19 0.42
N ASN A 142 1.23 -12.46 -0.09
CA ASN A 142 2.37 -12.01 0.71
C ASN A 142 1.99 -10.70 1.39
N ASN A 143 2.08 -10.65 2.71
CA ASN A 143 1.91 -9.43 3.47
C ASN A 143 3.26 -8.81 3.79
N TYR A 144 3.29 -7.48 3.83
CA TYR A 144 4.49 -6.69 4.09
C TYR A 144 4.23 -5.70 5.21
N LEU A 145 5.26 -5.47 6.02
CA LEU A 145 5.34 -4.30 6.89
C LEU A 145 6.02 -3.19 6.10
N LEU A 146 5.27 -2.15 5.78
CA LEU A 146 5.79 -0.95 5.15
C LEU A 146 6.12 0.09 6.21
N VAL A 147 7.36 0.57 6.23
CA VAL A 147 7.77 1.78 6.95
C VAL A 147 8.08 2.89 5.96
N HIS A 148 7.68 4.13 6.27
CA HIS A 148 8.01 5.29 5.45
C HIS A 148 8.05 6.57 6.28
N THR A 149 8.71 7.58 5.71
CA THR A 149 8.78 8.93 6.28
C THR A 149 8.98 9.97 5.18
N SER A 150 8.93 11.26 5.54
CA SER A 150 9.38 12.32 4.64
C SER A 150 10.29 13.32 5.31
N HIS A 151 11.27 13.78 4.53
CA HIS A 151 12.25 14.79 4.92
C HIS A 151 11.74 16.22 4.70
N ASP A 152 10.58 16.39 4.06
CA ASP A 152 9.90 17.68 3.88
C ASP A 152 8.75 17.93 4.90
N GLY A 153 8.51 16.96 5.80
CA GLY A 153 7.42 17.01 6.78
C GLY A 153 6.01 16.80 6.22
N SER A 154 5.87 16.48 4.92
CA SER A 154 4.58 16.16 4.29
C SER A 154 3.94 14.87 4.79
N LEU A 155 4.77 13.92 5.23
CA LEU A 155 4.38 12.64 5.83
C LEU A 155 4.91 12.53 7.25
N ALA A 156 4.29 11.64 8.00
CA ALA A 156 4.77 11.27 9.33
C ALA A 156 5.59 9.99 9.23
N ILE A 157 6.31 9.67 10.30
CA ILE A 157 6.93 8.36 10.45
C ILE A 157 5.79 7.35 10.66
N GLN A 158 5.63 6.39 9.75
CA GLN A 158 4.50 5.47 9.78
C GLN A 158 4.90 4.05 9.40
N ALA A 159 4.39 3.09 10.17
CA ALA A 159 4.44 1.66 9.88
C ALA A 159 3.04 1.17 9.52
N SER A 160 2.88 0.38 8.47
CA SER A 160 1.57 -0.14 8.01
C SER A 160 1.71 -1.56 7.50
N VAL A 161 0.76 -2.43 7.85
CA VAL A 161 0.67 -3.78 7.25
C VAL A 161 -0.13 -3.69 5.97
N THR A 162 0.42 -4.21 4.87
CA THR A 162 -0.17 -4.15 3.54
C THR A 162 0.09 -5.43 2.74
N PRO A 163 -0.86 -5.91 1.92
CA PRO A 163 -0.59 -6.95 0.92
C PRO A 163 0.14 -6.41 -0.33
N VAL A 164 0.34 -5.08 -0.42
CA VAL A 164 0.97 -4.43 -1.58
C VAL A 164 2.48 -4.33 -1.37
N ARG A 165 3.26 -5.00 -2.22
CA ARG A 165 4.71 -4.81 -2.33
C ARG A 165 5.01 -3.43 -2.91
N VAL A 166 5.64 -2.56 -2.13
CA VAL A 166 5.93 -1.18 -2.57
C VAL A 166 7.20 -1.13 -3.40
N VAL A 167 7.08 -0.62 -4.64
CA VAL A 167 8.21 -0.46 -5.58
C VAL A 167 8.28 0.95 -6.18
N CYS A 168 7.24 1.76 -6.02
CA CYS A 168 7.14 3.10 -6.61
C CYS A 168 6.08 3.95 -5.89
N GLN A 169 5.97 5.24 -6.24
CA GLN A 169 5.02 6.15 -5.59
C GLN A 169 3.56 5.66 -5.64
N ASN A 170 3.14 5.05 -6.74
CA ASN A 170 1.77 4.54 -6.88
C ASN A 170 1.51 3.39 -5.91
N THR A 171 2.47 2.48 -5.75
CA THR A 171 2.34 1.37 -4.82
C THR A 171 2.51 1.81 -3.37
N LEU A 172 3.31 2.86 -3.10
CA LEU A 172 3.36 3.49 -1.77
C LEU A 172 2.02 4.13 -1.42
N ASN A 173 1.48 4.94 -2.32
CA ASN A 173 0.13 5.48 -2.19
C ASN A 173 -0.89 4.35 -2.03
N ALA A 174 -0.64 3.20 -2.67
CA ALA A 174 -1.43 1.99 -2.58
C ALA A 174 -1.23 1.14 -1.30
N ALA A 175 -0.26 1.48 -0.46
CA ALA A 175 -0.04 0.85 0.83
C ALA A 175 -0.38 1.74 2.05
N VAL A 176 -0.36 3.07 1.91
CA VAL A 176 -0.53 4.01 3.06
C VAL A 176 -1.82 4.83 3.00
N GLY A 177 -2.39 4.95 1.81
CA GLY A 177 -3.55 5.79 1.50
C GLY A 177 -3.26 7.22 1.18
N TYR A 178 -4.25 7.87 0.57
CA TYR A 178 -4.10 9.25 0.13
C TYR A 178 -3.74 10.13 1.34
N LYS A 179 -2.53 10.70 1.32
CA LYS A 179 -1.91 11.48 2.42
C LYS A 179 -1.73 10.71 3.75
N GLY A 180 -1.53 9.39 3.71
CA GLY A 180 -1.24 8.57 4.89
C GLY A 180 -2.41 8.44 5.88
N ARG A 181 -3.66 8.60 5.41
CA ARG A 181 -4.89 8.58 6.23
C ARG A 181 -5.77 7.34 6.02
N GLY A 182 -5.34 6.39 5.20
CA GLY A 182 -6.22 5.32 4.70
C GLY A 182 -5.93 3.92 5.23
N ALA A 183 -4.71 3.63 5.68
CA ALA A 183 -4.38 2.29 6.18
C ALA A 183 -4.96 2.07 7.59
N LYS A 184 -6.03 1.26 7.69
CA LYS A 184 -6.66 0.89 8.97
C LYS A 184 -5.71 0.16 9.93
N GLN A 185 -4.68 -0.49 9.38
CA GLN A 185 -3.64 -1.23 10.11
C GLN A 185 -2.32 -0.45 10.10
N SER A 186 -2.35 0.80 10.58
CA SER A 186 -1.18 1.68 10.60
C SER A 186 -0.91 2.29 11.97
N PHE A 187 0.37 2.44 12.26
CA PHE A 187 0.87 3.15 13.41
C PHE A 187 1.66 4.38 12.94
N ARG A 188 1.39 5.55 13.55
CA ARG A 188 1.92 6.83 13.11
C ARG A 188 2.56 7.61 14.25
N ILE A 189 3.78 8.07 14.04
CA ILE A 189 4.53 8.98 14.93
C ILE A 189 4.76 10.30 14.21
N ARG A 190 4.48 11.41 14.90
CA ARG A 190 4.82 12.75 14.38
C ARG A 190 6.32 12.98 14.47
N HIS A 191 6.91 13.68 13.50
CA HIS A 191 8.31 14.16 13.54
C HIS A 191 8.64 15.07 14.74
N THR A 192 7.64 15.50 15.50
CA THR A 192 7.81 16.27 16.73
C THR A 192 7.98 15.40 17.98
N GLN A 193 8.08 14.07 17.83
CA GLN A 193 8.10 13.09 18.92
C GLN A 193 9.26 12.11 18.74
N THR A 194 9.83 11.63 19.85
CA THR A 194 10.96 10.69 19.83
C THR A 194 10.52 9.23 19.56
N LEU A 195 11.37 8.47 18.89
CA LEU A 195 11.11 7.06 18.52
C LEU A 195 11.37 6.08 19.66
N GLN A 196 12.43 6.27 20.46
CA GLN A 196 12.85 5.32 21.50
C GLN A 196 11.76 4.98 22.53
N GLY A 197 10.71 5.79 22.68
CA GLY A 197 9.61 5.54 23.63
C GLY A 197 8.38 4.83 23.04
N LYS A 198 8.34 4.54 21.73
CA LYS A 198 7.09 4.17 21.03
C LYS A 198 7.14 2.87 20.25
N VAL A 199 8.30 2.21 20.19
CA VAL A 199 8.44 0.89 19.57
C VAL A 199 7.47 -0.11 20.18
N GLN A 200 7.30 -0.11 21.50
CA GLN A 200 6.36 -1.03 22.18
C GLN A 200 4.91 -0.78 21.77
N SER A 201 4.46 0.48 21.74
CA SER A 201 3.10 0.83 21.28
C SER A 201 2.89 0.51 19.80
N ALA A 202 3.95 0.65 18.99
CA ALA A 202 3.93 0.26 17.58
C ALA A 202 3.81 -1.27 17.42
N ARG A 203 4.59 -2.04 18.19
CA ARG A 203 4.49 -3.51 18.26
C ARG A 203 3.09 -3.95 18.68
N GLU A 204 2.47 -3.30 19.67
CA GLU A 204 1.10 -3.58 20.11
C GLU A 204 0.07 -3.30 19.01
N ALA A 205 0.17 -2.14 18.35
CA ALA A 205 -0.71 -1.78 17.24
C ALA A 205 -0.58 -2.74 16.06
N LEU A 206 0.64 -3.18 15.74
CA LEU A 206 0.90 -4.16 14.68
C LEU A 206 0.53 -5.60 15.09
N GLY A 207 0.64 -5.94 16.38
CA GLY A 207 0.14 -7.20 16.93
C GLY A 207 -1.38 -7.33 16.78
N LEU A 208 -2.12 -6.22 16.95
CA LEU A 208 -3.56 -6.17 16.64
C LEU A 208 -3.82 -6.31 15.13
N ALA A 209 -2.95 -5.77 14.27
CA ALA A 209 -3.03 -5.97 12.82
C ALA A 209 -2.80 -7.42 12.41
N ASN A 210 -1.85 -8.12 13.03
CA ASN A 210 -1.63 -9.55 12.80
C ASN A 210 -2.85 -10.40 13.22
N LYS A 211 -3.50 -10.08 14.34
CA LYS A 211 -4.77 -10.72 14.72
C LYS A 211 -5.90 -10.47 13.72
N TYR A 212 -5.94 -9.28 13.12
CA TYR A 212 -6.89 -8.99 12.05
C TYR A 212 -6.60 -9.82 10.80
N LEU A 213 -5.32 -9.99 10.44
CA LEU A 213 -4.91 -10.89 9.36
C LEU A 213 -5.26 -12.35 9.67
N ASP A 214 -5.07 -12.83 10.90
CA ASP A 214 -5.48 -14.17 11.33
C ASP A 214 -6.98 -14.43 11.08
N GLU A 215 -7.83 -13.47 11.43
CA GLU A 215 -9.28 -13.56 11.23
C GLU A 215 -9.67 -13.43 9.74
N PHE A 216 -8.91 -12.64 8.97
CA PHE A 216 -9.08 -12.55 7.53
C PHE A 216 -8.70 -13.85 6.82
N ASP A 217 -7.58 -14.47 7.20
CA ASP A 217 -7.12 -15.75 6.65
C ASP A 217 -8.18 -16.85 6.87
N LYS A 218 -8.72 -16.95 8.10
CA LYS A 218 -9.81 -17.88 8.42
C LYS A 218 -11.05 -17.64 7.56
N MET A 219 -11.48 -16.37 7.46
CA MET A 219 -12.62 -16.00 6.65
C MET A 219 -12.42 -16.34 5.17
N ALA A 220 -11.24 -16.02 4.62
CA ALA A 220 -10.96 -16.27 3.21
C ALA A 220 -10.95 -17.78 2.94
N ALA A 221 -10.33 -18.58 3.81
CA ALA A 221 -10.35 -20.04 3.73
C ALA A 221 -11.79 -20.60 3.80
N GLU A 222 -12.64 -20.10 4.70
CA GLU A 222 -14.06 -20.48 4.77
C GLU A 222 -14.80 -20.16 3.46
N MET A 223 -14.58 -18.98 2.88
CA MET A 223 -15.23 -18.54 1.65
C MET A 223 -14.75 -19.28 0.41
N ILE A 224 -13.48 -19.71 0.38
CA ILE A 224 -12.93 -20.54 -0.69
C ILE A 224 -13.50 -21.96 -0.62
N ALA A 225 -13.62 -22.51 0.59
CA ALA A 225 -14.23 -23.83 0.79
C ALA A 225 -15.74 -23.85 0.49
N LYS A 226 -16.40 -22.69 0.49
CA LYS A 226 -17.84 -22.58 0.27
C LYS A 226 -18.18 -22.48 -1.22
N GLU A 227 -18.63 -23.60 -1.78
CA GLU A 227 -19.12 -23.65 -3.16
C GLU A 227 -20.42 -22.86 -3.36
N ILE A 228 -20.53 -22.20 -4.52
CA ILE A 228 -21.71 -21.50 -5.01
C ILE A 228 -22.00 -21.90 -6.46
N ASN A 229 -23.28 -21.93 -6.83
CA ASN A 229 -23.70 -22.14 -8.21
C ASN A 229 -23.98 -20.81 -8.93
N ASP A 230 -24.21 -20.86 -10.24
CA ASP A 230 -24.46 -19.67 -11.06
C ASP A 230 -25.68 -18.87 -10.59
N LYS A 231 -26.69 -19.54 -10.03
CA LYS A 231 -27.86 -18.87 -9.45
C LYS A 231 -27.46 -18.06 -8.22
N ALA A 232 -26.71 -18.64 -7.28
CA ALA A 232 -26.22 -17.94 -6.10
C ALA A 232 -25.31 -16.77 -6.48
N PHE A 233 -24.44 -16.94 -7.49
CA PHE A 233 -23.65 -15.84 -8.03
C PHE A 233 -24.53 -14.72 -8.60
N PHE A 234 -25.57 -15.07 -9.36
CA PHE A 234 -26.53 -14.10 -9.89
C PHE A 234 -27.32 -13.38 -8.78
N ASP A 235 -27.73 -14.09 -7.73
CA ASP A 235 -28.43 -13.52 -6.58
C ASP A 235 -27.50 -12.54 -5.83
N ILE A 236 -26.20 -12.87 -5.69
CA ILE A 236 -25.17 -11.98 -5.11
C ILE A 236 -25.04 -10.69 -5.92
N ILE A 237 -24.79 -10.77 -7.23
CA ILE A 237 -24.55 -9.57 -8.06
C ILE A 237 -25.78 -8.67 -8.13
N THR A 238 -26.98 -9.25 -8.17
CA THR A 238 -28.24 -8.48 -8.23
C THR A 238 -28.65 -7.89 -6.89
N THR A 239 -28.21 -8.49 -5.77
CA THR A 239 -28.36 -7.89 -4.43
C THR A 239 -27.40 -6.72 -4.23
N VAL A 240 -26.14 -6.87 -4.64
CA VAL A 240 -25.14 -5.79 -4.56
C VAL A 240 -25.47 -4.65 -5.53
N TYR A 241 -25.92 -4.98 -6.73
CA TYR A 241 -26.32 -4.03 -7.76
C TYR A 241 -27.77 -4.29 -8.18
N PRO A 242 -28.76 -3.73 -7.47
CA PRO A 242 -30.16 -3.93 -7.81
C PRO A 242 -30.51 -3.32 -9.17
N LYS A 243 -31.38 -4.01 -9.91
CA LYS A 243 -31.89 -3.54 -11.19
C LYS A 243 -32.73 -2.26 -10.98
N PRO A 244 -32.52 -1.20 -11.75
CA PRO A 244 -33.36 0.00 -11.68
C PRO A 244 -34.82 -0.32 -12.02
N GLU A 245 -35.76 0.22 -11.24
CA GLU A 245 -37.21 0.05 -11.50
C GLU A 245 -37.69 0.75 -12.77
N LYS A 246 -37.04 1.85 -13.16
CA LYS A 246 -37.34 2.64 -14.35
C LYS A 246 -36.06 2.94 -15.10
N ASP A 247 -36.16 2.94 -16.44
CA ASP A 247 -35.03 3.33 -17.28
C ASP A 247 -34.92 4.85 -17.38
N ALA A 248 -33.95 5.41 -16.67
CA ALA A 248 -33.67 6.84 -16.63
C ALA A 248 -32.24 7.08 -17.12
N LYS A 249 -32.10 7.79 -18.25
CA LYS A 249 -30.80 8.07 -18.89
C LYS A 249 -29.98 6.79 -19.17
N GLY A 250 -30.65 5.74 -19.63
CA GLY A 250 -30.07 4.42 -19.92
C GLY A 250 -29.56 3.69 -18.68
N SER A 251 -30.26 3.83 -17.55
CA SER A 251 -29.87 3.19 -16.28
C SER A 251 -29.97 1.67 -16.38
N VAL A 252 -30.93 1.14 -17.13
CA VAL A 252 -31.09 -0.31 -17.34
C VAL A 252 -29.92 -0.86 -18.17
N THR A 253 -29.61 -0.24 -19.30
CA THR A 253 -28.46 -0.65 -20.14
C THR A 253 -27.13 -0.56 -19.39
N LYS A 254 -26.93 0.47 -18.56
CA LYS A 254 -25.73 0.59 -17.69
C LYS A 254 -25.67 -0.51 -16.63
N TRP A 255 -26.82 -0.99 -16.18
CA TRP A 255 -26.91 -2.11 -15.26
C TRP A 255 -26.59 -3.42 -15.98
N GLU A 256 -27.15 -3.65 -17.18
CA GLU A 256 -26.86 -4.84 -18.01
C GLU A 256 -25.37 -4.96 -18.32
N ASN A 257 -24.74 -3.90 -18.86
CA ASN A 257 -23.30 -3.87 -19.14
C ASN A 257 -22.45 -4.18 -17.91
N LYS A 258 -22.92 -3.76 -16.72
CA LYS A 258 -22.28 -4.03 -15.44
C LYS A 258 -22.36 -5.51 -15.05
N ILE A 259 -23.53 -6.13 -15.24
CA ILE A 259 -23.73 -7.55 -14.98
C ILE A 259 -22.88 -8.38 -15.96
N ASP A 260 -22.84 -8.01 -17.24
CA ASP A 260 -22.02 -8.68 -18.24
C ASP A 260 -20.52 -8.58 -17.93
N THR A 261 -20.07 -7.42 -17.44
CA THR A 261 -18.68 -7.23 -16.99
C THR A 261 -18.36 -8.16 -15.81
N LEU A 262 -19.26 -8.27 -14.82
CA LEU A 262 -19.07 -9.17 -13.67
C LEU A 262 -19.04 -10.64 -14.08
N ASN A 263 -19.91 -11.05 -15.02
CA ASN A 263 -19.88 -12.39 -15.60
C ASN A 263 -18.56 -12.63 -16.36
N THR A 264 -18.07 -11.64 -17.09
CA THR A 264 -16.80 -11.75 -17.82
C THR A 264 -15.63 -11.95 -16.85
N ILE A 265 -15.56 -11.16 -15.77
CA ILE A 265 -14.51 -11.29 -14.74
C ILE A 265 -14.60 -12.64 -14.04
N TYR A 266 -15.79 -13.06 -13.61
CA TYR A 266 -15.98 -14.32 -12.89
C TYR A 266 -15.64 -15.55 -13.74
N ASN A 267 -15.76 -15.45 -15.06
CA ASN A 267 -15.35 -16.47 -16.02
C ASN A 267 -13.93 -16.25 -16.59
N GLY A 268 -13.25 -15.17 -16.19
CA GLY A 268 -11.95 -14.76 -16.70
C GLY A 268 -10.77 -15.39 -15.96
N GLU A 269 -9.57 -15.08 -16.45
CA GLU A 269 -8.31 -15.64 -15.93
C GLU A 269 -8.04 -15.28 -14.46
N THR A 270 -8.51 -14.12 -13.99
CA THR A 270 -8.34 -13.67 -12.60
C THR A 270 -9.17 -14.46 -11.60
N CYS A 271 -10.28 -15.07 -12.04
CA CYS A 271 -11.15 -15.89 -11.19
C CYS A 271 -11.04 -17.39 -11.49
N VAL A 272 -10.26 -17.82 -12.48
CA VAL A 272 -10.25 -19.20 -12.99
C VAL A 272 -10.05 -20.25 -11.89
N ASN A 273 -9.20 -19.93 -10.91
CA ASN A 273 -8.84 -20.83 -9.83
C ASN A 273 -9.82 -20.81 -8.65
N ILE A 274 -10.61 -19.75 -8.52
CA ILE A 274 -11.53 -19.51 -7.40
C ILE A 274 -13.00 -19.49 -7.83
N LYS A 275 -13.27 -19.72 -9.12
CA LYS A 275 -14.61 -19.82 -9.70
C LYS A 275 -15.40 -20.95 -9.05
N GLY A 276 -16.68 -20.69 -8.81
CA GLY A 276 -17.59 -21.63 -8.14
C GLY A 276 -17.52 -21.53 -6.62
N THR A 277 -16.82 -20.53 -6.06
CA THR A 277 -16.71 -20.33 -4.61
C THR A 277 -17.24 -18.96 -4.20
N ALA A 278 -17.63 -18.81 -2.93
CA ALA A 278 -18.01 -17.51 -2.38
C ALA A 278 -16.86 -16.50 -2.49
N TRP A 279 -15.62 -16.97 -2.36
CA TRP A 279 -14.42 -16.15 -2.58
C TRP A 279 -14.30 -15.64 -4.02
N GLY A 280 -14.57 -16.49 -5.01
CA GLY A 280 -14.59 -16.10 -6.42
C GLY A 280 -15.64 -15.03 -6.72
N ALA A 281 -16.83 -15.14 -6.12
CA ALA A 281 -17.86 -14.10 -6.25
C ALA A 281 -17.44 -12.76 -5.64
N TYR A 282 -16.80 -12.80 -4.47
CA TYR A 282 -16.28 -11.59 -3.82
C TYR A 282 -15.19 -10.93 -4.67
N ASN A 283 -14.24 -11.71 -5.19
CA ASN A 283 -13.15 -11.19 -6.03
C ASN A 283 -13.67 -10.56 -7.34
N ALA A 284 -14.66 -11.17 -7.99
CA ALA A 284 -15.26 -10.59 -9.20
C ALA A 284 -15.92 -9.22 -8.93
N LEU A 285 -16.59 -9.07 -7.78
CA LEU A 285 -17.19 -7.80 -7.35
C LEU A 285 -16.12 -6.74 -7.05
N THR A 286 -15.04 -7.10 -6.36
CA THR A 286 -13.98 -6.17 -6.00
C THR A 286 -13.13 -5.76 -7.20
N GLU A 287 -12.78 -6.69 -8.10
CA GLU A 287 -12.02 -6.40 -9.31
C GLU A 287 -12.76 -5.41 -10.22
N ARG A 288 -14.08 -5.63 -10.39
CA ARG A 288 -14.93 -4.70 -11.12
C ARG A 288 -14.95 -3.31 -10.50
N LEU A 289 -14.96 -3.24 -9.18
CA LEU A 289 -14.97 -1.98 -8.44
C LEU A 289 -13.61 -1.26 -8.53
N ASP A 290 -12.52 -2.02 -8.61
CA ASP A 290 -11.16 -1.50 -8.61
C ASP A 290 -10.71 -1.05 -10.00
N TRP A 291 -11.09 -1.78 -11.05
CA TRP A 291 -10.53 -1.59 -12.40
C TRP A 291 -11.55 -1.15 -13.44
N TYR A 292 -12.83 -1.46 -13.24
CA TYR A 292 -13.90 -1.24 -14.23
C TYR A 292 -14.89 -0.14 -13.81
N ARG A 293 -14.43 0.83 -13.00
CA ARG A 293 -15.15 2.07 -12.73
C ARG A 293 -14.80 3.13 -13.76
N ASN A 294 -15.81 3.79 -14.31
CA ASN A 294 -15.59 5.01 -15.09
C ASN A 294 -15.20 6.15 -14.13
N PRO A 295 -14.01 6.77 -14.30
CA PRO A 295 -13.62 7.90 -13.49
C PRO A 295 -14.57 9.07 -13.72
N ARG A 296 -15.14 9.65 -12.66
CA ARG A 296 -15.92 10.89 -12.78
C ARG A 296 -14.96 12.01 -13.22
N GLY A 297 -15.19 12.56 -14.40
CA GLY A 297 -14.37 13.65 -14.96
C GLY A 297 -13.03 13.20 -15.58
N GLY A 298 -12.85 11.91 -15.89
CA GLY A 298 -11.67 11.43 -16.62
C GLY A 298 -10.38 11.28 -15.80
N ASN A 299 -10.42 11.50 -14.48
CA ASN A 299 -9.23 11.37 -13.64
C ASN A 299 -8.93 9.89 -13.30
N ALA A 300 -7.95 9.30 -13.99
CA ALA A 300 -7.43 7.94 -13.76
C ALA A 300 -6.87 7.71 -12.34
N GLU A 301 -6.50 8.79 -11.64
CA GLU A 301 -6.05 8.74 -10.24
C GLU A 301 -7.13 8.22 -9.29
N SER A 302 -8.41 8.44 -9.61
CA SER A 302 -9.54 7.94 -8.81
C SER A 302 -9.73 6.42 -8.91
N VAL A 303 -9.29 5.81 -10.00
CA VAL A 303 -9.32 4.35 -10.22
C VAL A 303 -8.17 3.71 -9.46
N LEU A 304 -6.96 4.29 -9.54
CA LEU A 304 -5.81 3.86 -8.76
C LEU A 304 -6.04 4.01 -7.25
N ALA A 305 -6.69 5.10 -6.82
CA ALA A 305 -7.09 5.31 -5.43
C ALA A 305 -8.17 4.31 -4.94
N ALA A 306 -9.04 3.81 -5.83
CA ALA A 306 -10.00 2.76 -5.51
C ALA A 306 -9.32 1.38 -5.37
N ALA A 307 -8.49 1.01 -6.36
CA ALA A 307 -7.72 -0.23 -6.36
C ALA A 307 -6.78 -0.35 -5.14
N SER A 308 -6.26 0.79 -4.67
CA SER A 308 -5.42 0.85 -3.48
C SER A 308 -6.10 0.63 -2.12
N GLY A 309 -7.44 0.62 -2.05
CA GLY A 309 -8.15 0.41 -0.78
C GLY A 309 -8.25 1.63 0.14
N PHE A 310 -8.12 2.86 -0.39
CA PHE A 310 -8.10 4.09 0.43
C PHE A 310 -9.19 5.10 0.17
N ASP A 311 -10.05 4.86 -0.82
CA ASP A 311 -11.33 5.53 -0.86
C ASP A 311 -12.25 4.90 0.19
N ALA A 312 -12.62 5.67 1.22
CA ALA A 312 -13.53 5.22 2.27
C ALA A 312 -14.87 4.74 1.70
N THR A 313 -15.31 5.34 0.58
CA THR A 313 -16.53 4.93 -0.13
C THR A 313 -16.37 3.56 -0.77
N THR A 314 -15.26 3.33 -1.47
CA THR A 314 -14.91 2.04 -2.08
C THR A 314 -14.69 0.98 -1.00
N THR A 315 -14.00 1.31 0.08
CA THR A 315 -13.76 0.38 1.21
C THR A 315 -15.07 -0.02 1.88
N SER A 316 -15.98 0.94 2.09
CA SER A 316 -17.33 0.67 2.61
C SER A 316 -18.12 -0.23 1.64
N ALA A 317 -18.03 0.03 0.34
CA ALA A 317 -18.65 -0.80 -0.68
C ALA A 317 -18.10 -2.24 -0.71
N LYS A 318 -16.77 -2.43 -0.59
CA LYS A 318 -16.14 -3.75 -0.47
C LYS A 318 -16.61 -4.50 0.78
N ASN A 319 -16.70 -3.83 1.93
CA ASN A 319 -17.23 -4.45 3.15
C ASN A 319 -18.71 -4.86 3.00
N ASN A 320 -19.51 -4.04 2.31
CA ASN A 320 -20.90 -4.40 2.02
C ASN A 320 -20.99 -5.61 1.08
N MET A 321 -20.17 -5.65 0.02
CA MET A 321 -20.07 -6.79 -0.88
C MET A 321 -19.68 -8.06 -0.13
N LEU A 322 -18.66 -7.99 0.74
CA LEU A 322 -18.23 -9.10 1.58
C LEU A 322 -19.37 -9.64 2.44
N ARG A 323 -20.11 -8.74 3.10
CA ARG A 323 -21.29 -9.12 3.91
C ARG A 323 -22.35 -9.80 3.05
N THR A 324 -22.73 -9.22 1.92
CA THR A 324 -23.76 -9.78 1.03
C THR A 324 -23.37 -11.15 0.47
N VAL A 325 -22.11 -11.32 0.06
CA VAL A 325 -21.60 -12.62 -0.39
C VAL A 325 -21.72 -13.64 0.74
N ARG A 326 -21.32 -13.29 1.97
CA ARG A 326 -21.43 -14.20 3.12
C ARG A 326 -22.89 -14.54 3.45
N GLU A 327 -23.78 -13.55 3.47
CA GLU A 327 -25.21 -13.76 3.74
C GLU A 327 -25.86 -14.70 2.74
N ILE A 328 -25.56 -14.57 1.44
CA ILE A 328 -26.18 -15.39 0.40
C ILE A 328 -25.49 -16.76 0.28
N ALA A 329 -24.16 -16.80 0.37
CA ALA A 329 -23.45 -18.06 0.22
C ALA A 329 -23.68 -18.99 1.42
N PHE A 330 -23.75 -18.46 2.64
CA PHE A 330 -23.86 -19.25 3.88
C PHE A 330 -25.27 -19.33 4.47
N ALA A 331 -26.28 -18.78 3.79
CA ALA A 331 -27.69 -19.06 4.08
C ALA A 331 -28.06 -20.51 3.76
#